data_AF-A0A6V7VDK8-F1
#
_entry.id   AF-A0A6V7VDK8-F1
#
_cell.length_a   1.000
_cell.length_b   1.000
_cell.length_c   1.000
_cell.angle_alpha   90.00
_cell.angle_beta   90.00
_cell.angle_gamma   90.00
#
_symmetry.space_group_name_H-M   'P 1'
#
loop_
_entity.id
_entity.type
_entity.pdbx_description
1 polymer ?
#
loop_
_entity_poly.entity_id
_entity_poly.type
_entity_poly.pdbx_seq_one_letter_code
_entity_poly.pdbx_strand_id
1 'polypeptide(L)' 'MSNIFHPTEEEFKDFVKYIEHIEKQNVHIASGICKIIPPPYWSPRPSKKSRTYHDVDKYMIEGPMYVSL' A
#
# COMPACT_ATOMS: atom_id res chain seq x y z
N MET A 1 -4.35 -6.50 19.46
CA MET A 1 -5.17 -6.38 18.23
C MET A 1 -4.21 -6.25 17.07
N SER A 2 -4.40 -7.00 15.98
CA SER A 2 -3.61 -6.84 14.76
C SER A 2 -4.08 -5.58 14.02
N ASN A 3 -3.18 -4.67 13.68
CA ASN A 3 -3.46 -3.48 12.85
C ASN A 3 -3.29 -3.77 11.36
N ILE A 4 -3.58 -5.01 10.94
CA ILE A 4 -3.43 -5.50 9.56
C ILE A 4 -4.82 -5.79 8.98
N PHE A 5 -5.10 -5.23 7.81
CA PHE A 5 -6.38 -5.30 7.11
C PHE A 5 -6.25 -6.06 5.78
N HIS A 6 -7.27 -6.84 5.45
CA HIS A 6 -7.36 -7.66 4.24
C HIS A 6 -8.69 -7.39 3.52
N PRO A 7 -8.80 -6.30 2.74
CA PRO A 7 -10.02 -5.99 2.00
C PRO A 7 -10.37 -7.06 0.98
N THR A 8 -11.68 -7.19 0.75
CA THR A 8 -12.23 -7.79 -0.48
C THR A 8 -11.92 -6.91 -1.70
N GLU A 9 -12.11 -7.44 -2.92
CA GLU A 9 -11.95 -6.64 -4.13
C GLU A 9 -12.92 -5.45 -4.18
N GLU A 10 -14.16 -5.64 -3.73
CA GLU A 10 -15.20 -4.62 -3.65
C GLU A 10 -14.83 -3.50 -2.69
N GLU A 11 -14.30 -3.85 -1.52
CA GLU A 11 -13.84 -2.88 -0.53
C GLU A 11 -12.60 -2.12 -1.01
N PHE A 12 -11.68 -2.81 -1.69
CA PHE A 12 -10.43 -2.20 -2.16
C PHE A 12 -10.59 -1.23 -3.33
N LYS A 13 -11.70 -1.31 -4.08
CA LYS A 13 -12.01 -0.41 -5.22
C LYS A 13 -12.22 1.04 -4.79
N ASP A 14 -12.69 1.28 -3.58
CA ASP A 14 -12.97 2.62 -3.04
C ASP A 14 -12.05 2.93 -1.86
N PHE A 15 -10.94 3.61 -2.17
CA PHE A 15 -9.94 3.98 -1.17
C PHE A 15 -10.56 4.77 -0.01
N VAL A 16 -11.33 5.82 -0.30
CA VAL A 16 -11.87 6.72 0.74
C VAL A 16 -12.78 5.97 1.67
N LYS A 17 -13.73 5.20 1.12
CA LYS A 17 -14.67 4.41 1.90
C LYS A 17 -13.97 3.36 2.76
N TYR A 18 -12.91 2.73 2.26
CA TYR A 18 -12.17 1.74 3.04
C TYR A 18 -11.36 2.38 4.18
N ILE A 19 -10.78 3.56 3.97
CA ILE A 19 -10.14 4.32 5.04
C ILE A 19 -11.15 4.71 6.13
N GLU A 20 -12.34 5.20 5.78
CA GLU A 20 -13.40 5.49 6.75
C GLU A 20 -13.80 4.25 7.56
N HIS A 21 -13.83 3.06 6.93
CA HIS A 21 -14.08 1.80 7.60
C HIS A 21 -12.97 1.46 8.62
N ILE A 22 -11.71 1.66 8.26
CA ILE A 22 -10.56 1.44 9.17
C ILE A 22 -10.57 2.44 10.33
N GLU A 23 -10.87 3.71 10.06
CA GLU A 23 -10.90 4.75 11.09
C GLU A 23 -11.97 4.50 12.14
N LYS A 24 -13.14 3.98 11.75
CA LYS A 24 -14.20 3.53 12.68
C LYS A 24 -13.76 2.46 13.67
N GLN A 25 -12.65 1.77 13.41
CA GLN A 25 -12.04 0.79 14.33
C GLN A 25 -11.01 1.42 15.29
N ASN A 26 -10.89 2.75 15.32
CA ASN A 26 -9.99 3.53 16.19
C ASN A 26 -8.49 3.23 16.03
N VAL A 27 -8.05 2.55 14.96
CA VAL A 27 -6.63 2.22 14.76
C VAL A 27 -5.77 3.46 14.56
N HIS A 28 -6.33 4.50 13.94
CA HIS A 28 -5.69 5.80 13.75
C HIS A 28 -5.37 6.51 15.09
N ILE A 29 -6.20 6.31 16.13
CA ILE A 29 -5.94 6.84 17.47
C ILE A 29 -5.05 5.91 18.28
N ALA A 30 -5.35 4.61 18.25
CA ALA A 30 -4.70 3.63 19.13
C ALA A 30 -3.22 3.41 18.78
N SER A 31 -2.90 3.30 17.49
CA SER A 31 -1.55 3.00 17.02
C SER A 31 -0.96 4.08 16.12
N GLY A 32 -1.77 4.94 15.52
CA GLY A 32 -1.32 5.92 14.52
C GLY A 32 -0.86 5.32 13.19
N ILE A 33 -0.76 3.98 13.10
CA ILE A 33 -0.30 3.25 11.92
C ILE A 33 -1.05 1.91 11.76
N CYS A 34 -1.36 1.56 10.52
CA CYS A 34 -1.90 0.25 10.14
C CYS A 34 -1.30 -0.25 8.81
N LYS A 35 -1.49 -1.53 8.52
CA LYS A 35 -1.10 -2.17 7.26
C LYS A 35 -2.34 -2.64 6.51
N ILE A 36 -2.43 -2.35 5.22
CA ILE A 36 -3.46 -2.91 4.33
C ILE A 36 -2.75 -3.84 3.34
N ILE A 37 -3.14 -5.10 3.32
CA ILE A 37 -2.64 -6.09 2.35
C ILE A 37 -3.67 -6.17 1.22
N PRO A 38 -3.32 -5.78 -0.03
CA PRO A 38 -4.29 -5.74 -1.11
C PRO A 38 -4.80 -7.15 -1.48
N PRO A 39 -5.93 -7.25 -2.20
CA PRO A 39 -6.41 -8.52 -2.74
C PRO A 39 -5.34 -9.22 -3.61
N PRO A 40 -5.26 -10.56 -3.61
CA PRO A 40 -4.17 -11.31 -4.25
C PRO A 40 -4.07 -11.13 -5.77
N TYR A 41 -5.17 -10.79 -6.44
CA TYR A 41 -5.21 -10.55 -7.88
C TYR A 41 -4.92 -9.09 -8.26
N TRP A 42 -4.87 -8.19 -7.28
CA TRP A 42 -4.58 -6.79 -7.53
C TRP A 42 -3.11 -6.61 -7.90
N SER A 43 -2.86 -5.80 -8.93
CA SER A 43 -1.51 -5.39 -9.32
C SER A 43 -1.49 -3.88 -9.53
N PRO A 44 -0.54 -3.15 -8.93
CA PRO A 44 -0.39 -1.71 -9.16
C PRO A 44 0.08 -1.38 -10.59
N ARG A 45 0.62 -2.37 -11.33
CA ARG A 45 1.12 -2.20 -12.70
C ARG A 45 0.53 -3.25 -13.64
N PRO A 46 -0.79 -3.16 -13.92
CA PRO A 46 -1.50 -4.17 -14.69
C PRO A 46 -1.07 -4.21 -16.17
N SER A 47 -0.56 -3.10 -16.72
CA SER A 47 -0.10 -3.01 -18.11
C SER A 47 1.26 -3.68 -18.37
N LYS A 48 2.00 -4.07 -17.33
CA LYS A 48 3.34 -4.67 -17.48
C LYS A 48 3.22 -6.19 -17.58
N LYS A 49 3.49 -6.73 -18.78
CA LYS A 49 3.40 -8.17 -19.11
C LYS A 49 4.07 -9.11 -18.11
N SER A 50 5.18 -8.70 -17.49
CA SER A 50 5.97 -9.59 -16.64
C SER A 50 5.66 -9.50 -15.14
N ARG A 51 4.78 -8.61 -14.67
CA ARG A 51 4.68 -8.24 -13.23
C ARG A 51 6.05 -7.92 -12.57
N THR A 52 7.10 -7.68 -13.35
CA THR A 52 8.44 -7.36 -12.83
C THR A 52 8.67 -5.86 -12.73
N TYR A 53 9.81 -5.48 -12.18
CA TYR A 53 10.24 -4.10 -11.93
C TYR A 53 11.44 -3.69 -12.81
N HIS A 54 11.85 -4.49 -13.82
CA HIS A 54 13.06 -4.22 -14.61
C HIS A 54 13.09 -2.87 -15.35
N ASP A 55 11.92 -2.27 -15.59
CA ASP A 55 11.86 -0.95 -16.20
C ASP A 55 12.30 0.17 -15.25
N VAL A 56 12.26 -0.05 -13.93
CA VAL A 56 12.67 0.94 -12.92
C VAL A 56 14.19 1.05 -12.80
N ASP A 57 14.95 0.08 -13.31
CA ASP A 57 16.44 0.10 -13.31
C ASP A 57 17.00 1.30 -14.09
N LYS A 58 16.16 1.94 -14.91
CA LYS A 58 16.51 3.13 -15.71
C LYS A 58 16.28 4.44 -14.97
N TYR A 59 15.68 4.41 -13.77
CA TYR A 59 15.36 5.62 -13.03
C TYR A 59 16.61 6.15 -12.33
N MET A 60 16.84 7.46 -12.47
CA MET A 60 17.95 8.16 -11.82
C MET A 60 17.46 8.88 -10.56
N ILE A 61 18.18 8.70 -9.45
CA ILE A 61 17.90 9.38 -8.19
C ILE A 61 18.81 10.61 -8.13
N GLU A 62 18.26 11.79 -8.38
CA GLU A 62 19.00 13.06 -8.49
C GLU A 62 19.70 13.49 -7.19
N GLY A 63 19.15 13.14 -6.02
CA GLY A 63 19.63 13.59 -4.72
C GLY A 63 19.70 12.47 -3.69
N PRO A 64 20.65 11.52 -3.81
CA PRO A 64 20.82 10.48 -2.81
C PRO A 64 21.35 11.09 -1.51
N MET A 65 20.67 10.80 -0.39
CA MET A 65 21.07 11.22 0.94
C MET A 65 21.78 10.07 1.65
N TYR A 66 22.96 10.34 2.19
CA TYR A 66 23.67 9.40 3.05
C TYR A 66 23.29 9.68 4.49
N VAL A 67 22.70 8.67 5.15
CA VAL A 67 22.46 8.72 6.59
C VAL A 67 23.62 8.01 7.27
N SER A 68 24.43 8.76 8.01
CA SER A 68 25.43 8.19 8.91
C SER A 68 24.71 7.59 10.11
N LEU A 69 24.87 6.28 10.30
CA LEU A 69 24.37 5.52 11.46
C LEU A 69 25.35 5.61 12.63
#